data_AF-A0A6M0K1C0-F1
#
_entry.id   AF-A0A6M0K1C0-F1
#
_cell.length_a   1.000
_cell.length_b   1.000
_cell.length_c   1.000
_cell.angle_alpha   90.00
_cell.angle_beta   90.00
_cell.angle_gamma   90.00
#
_symmetry.space_group_name_H-M   'P 1'
#
loop_
_entity.id
_entity.type
_entity.pdbx_description
1 polymer ?
#
loop_
_entity_poly.entity_id
_entity_poly.type
_entity_poly.pdbx_seq_one_letter_code
_entity_poly.pdbx_strand_id
1 'polypeptide(L)'
;MLIGIGFVRTLSFGDFSEWTHQCVHEAGRALEPVVEAEIHAAVRDAEVLYADETSWKEHAQGLWLWVCTCSTATLFVVGRRARAVVEQVLGEHFAHWLMSDGYAAYRHLEQRLRCL
;
A
#
# COMPACT_ATOMS: atom_id res chain seq x y z
N MET A 1 5.31 34.21 0.24
CA MET A 1 5.39 32.87 -0.39
C MET A 1 6.84 32.63 -0.78
N LEU A 2 7.57 31.93 0.07
CA LEU A 2 8.94 31.46 -0.19
C LEU A 2 8.95 30.01 0.29
N ILE A 3 8.91 29.06 -0.64
CA ILE A 3 9.12 27.64 -0.34
C ILE A 3 10.63 27.42 -0.42
N GLY A 4 11.32 27.72 0.68
CA GLY A 4 12.76 27.49 0.80
C GLY A 4 13.02 26.07 1.30
N ILE A 5 13.11 25.09 0.40
CA ILE A 5 13.73 23.80 0.73
C ILE A 5 15.22 23.96 0.46
N GLY A 6 15.94 24.50 1.44
CA GLY A 6 17.39 24.65 1.41
C GLY A 6 17.99 24.14 2.69
N PHE A 7 18.34 22.85 2.73
CA PHE A 7 19.15 22.30 3.81
C PHE A 7 20.32 21.53 3.23
N VAL A 8 21.38 22.25 2.85
CA VAL A 8 22.68 21.66 2.55
C VAL A 8 23.44 21.54 3.87
N ARG A 9 23.40 20.36 4.48
CA ARG A 9 24.30 19.98 5.57
C ARG A 9 25.46 19.18 4.98
N THR A 10 26.69 19.49 5.36
CA THR A 10 27.86 18.65 5.06
C THR A 10 27.72 17.37 5.87
N LEU A 11 27.34 16.25 5.23
CA LEU A 11 27.12 14.96 5.88
C LEU A 11 28.45 14.20 6.00
N SER A 12 28.78 13.70 7.21
CA SER A 12 29.81 12.68 7.38
C SER A 12 29.22 11.30 7.05
N PHE A 13 30.06 10.28 6.80
CA PHE A 13 29.60 8.96 6.34
C PHE A 13 28.59 8.27 7.30
N GLY A 14 28.65 8.57 8.61
CA GLY A 14 27.68 8.07 9.61
C GLY A 14 26.33 8.78 9.58
N ASP A 15 26.29 10.04 9.12
CA ASP A 15 25.07 10.85 9.06
C ASP A 15 24.18 10.47 7.84
N PHE A 16 24.74 9.77 6.86
CA PHE A 16 24.06 9.48 5.59
C PHE A 16 22.90 8.49 5.72
N SER A 17 23.05 7.43 6.54
CA SER A 17 21.99 6.45 6.76
C SER A 17 20.83 7.07 7.55
N GLU A 18 21.13 7.83 8.60
CA GLU A 18 20.13 8.52 9.42
C GLU A 18 19.35 9.54 8.59
N TRP A 19 20.04 10.28 7.73
CA TRP A 19 19.42 11.23 6.81
C TRP A 19 18.51 10.55 5.79
N THR A 20 18.94 9.43 5.20
CA THR A 20 18.11 8.68 4.25
C THR A 20 16.82 8.19 4.91
N HIS A 21 16.91 7.65 6.14
CA HIS A 21 15.73 7.25 6.91
C HIS A 21 14.80 8.43 7.20
N GLN A 22 15.34 9.59 7.60
CA GLN A 22 14.56 10.81 7.84
C GLN A 22 13.79 11.24 6.58
N CYS A 23 14.47 11.30 5.42
CA CYS A 23 13.86 11.70 4.17
C CYS A 23 12.71 10.78 3.74
N VAL A 24 12.89 9.45 3.90
CA VAL A 24 11.82 8.48 3.60
C VAL A 24 10.60 8.70 4.51
N HIS A 25 10.81 8.95 5.81
CA HIS A 25 9.71 9.21 6.74
C HIS A 25 8.99 10.53 6.44
N GLU A 26 9.72 11.59 6.11
CA GLU A 26 9.12 12.89 5.75
C GLU A 26 8.33 12.81 4.46
N ALA A 27 8.88 12.15 3.43
CA ALA A 27 8.16 11.89 2.19
C ALA A 27 6.90 11.05 2.42
N GLY A 28 6.99 10.01 3.26
CA GLY A 28 5.84 9.19 3.63
C GLY A 28 4.72 10.02 4.28
N ARG A 29 5.06 10.86 5.26
CA ARG A 29 4.08 11.76 5.91
C ARG A 29 3.47 12.77 4.95
N ALA A 30 4.26 13.30 4.01
CA ALA A 30 3.76 14.25 3.01
C ALA A 30 2.79 13.59 2.01
N LEU A 31 2.97 12.30 1.72
CA LEU A 31 2.13 11.53 0.79
C LEU A 31 0.90 10.91 1.45
N GLU A 32 0.88 10.76 2.79
CA GLU A 32 -0.25 10.20 3.55
C GLU A 32 -1.64 10.71 3.10
N PRO A 33 -1.92 12.02 2.98
CA PRO A 33 -3.23 12.49 2.54
C PRO A 33 -3.58 12.07 1.10
N VAL A 34 -2.59 11.97 0.21
CA VAL A 34 -2.80 11.51 -1.18
C VAL A 34 -3.10 10.02 -1.20
N VAL A 35 -2.40 9.23 -0.36
CA VAL A 35 -2.65 7.79 -0.24
C VAL A 35 -4.07 7.55 0.29
N GLU A 36 -4.41 8.17 1.42
CA GLU A 36 -5.70 7.98 2.11
C GLU A 36 -6.90 8.46 1.28
N ALA A 37 -6.76 9.54 0.51
CA ALA A 37 -7.86 10.09 -0.29
C ALA A 37 -7.87 9.54 -1.72
N GLU A 38 -6.79 9.77 -2.48
CA GLU A 38 -6.79 9.56 -3.93
C GLU A 38 -6.50 8.11 -4.31
N ILE A 39 -5.48 7.50 -3.70
CA ILE A 39 -5.07 6.13 -4.03
C ILE A 39 -6.13 5.13 -3.56
N HIS A 40 -6.64 5.30 -2.34
CA HIS A 40 -7.74 4.47 -1.84
C HIS A 40 -9.00 4.61 -2.69
N ALA A 41 -9.36 5.82 -3.14
CA ALA A 41 -10.49 5.99 -4.04
C ALA A 41 -10.25 5.29 -5.38
N ALA A 42 -9.08 5.45 -6.00
CA ALA A 42 -8.74 4.80 -7.26
C ALA A 42 -8.75 3.26 -7.19
N VAL A 43 -8.34 2.69 -6.05
CA VAL A 43 -8.41 1.24 -5.81
C VAL A 43 -9.85 0.76 -5.64
N ARG A 44 -10.68 1.51 -4.92
CA ARG A 44 -12.08 1.13 -4.63
C ARG A 44 -13.00 1.28 -5.84
N ASP A 45 -12.74 2.27 -6.70
CA ASP A 45 -13.50 2.53 -7.94
C ASP A 45 -12.94 1.76 -9.16
N ALA A 46 -11.89 0.96 -8.98
CA ALA A 46 -11.30 0.20 -10.08
C ALA A 46 -12.27 -0.88 -10.61
N GLU A 47 -12.61 -0.82 -11.90
CA GLU A 47 -13.45 -1.84 -12.56
C GLU A 47 -12.84 -3.24 -12.47
N VAL A 48 -11.51 -3.33 -12.58
CA VAL A 48 -10.73 -4.54 -12.34
C VAL A 48 -9.56 -4.20 -11.44
N LEU A 49 -9.52 -4.82 -10.26
CA LEU A 49 -8.42 -4.72 -9.31
C LEU A 49 -7.64 -6.03 -9.29
N TYR A 50 -6.32 -5.95 -9.26
CA TYR A 50 -5.43 -7.09 -9.10
C TYR A 50 -4.85 -7.04 -7.69
N ALA A 51 -4.98 -8.14 -6.94
CA ALA A 51 -4.46 -8.25 -5.60
C ALA A 51 -3.55 -9.47 -5.44
N ASP A 52 -2.46 -9.27 -4.69
CA ASP A 52 -1.49 -10.29 -4.31
C ASP A 52 -0.98 -10.05 -2.89
N GLU A 53 -0.56 -11.12 -2.21
CA GLU A 53 0.04 -11.04 -0.88
C GLU A 53 1.35 -11.84 -0.80
N THR A 54 2.45 -11.13 -0.58
CA THR A 54 3.76 -11.76 -0.40
C THR A 54 4.17 -11.72 1.08
N SER A 55 4.74 -12.83 1.58
CA SER A 55 5.21 -12.90 2.97
C SER A 55 6.29 -11.85 3.25
N TRP A 56 6.16 -11.11 4.35
CA TRP A 56 7.07 -10.05 4.77
C TRP A 56 7.45 -10.23 6.24
N LYS A 57 8.74 -10.41 6.55
CA LYS A 57 9.19 -10.54 7.94
C LYS A 57 9.77 -9.22 8.44
N GLU A 58 9.18 -8.68 9.48
CA GLU A 58 9.66 -7.46 10.13
C GLU A 58 9.94 -7.75 11.61
N HIS A 59 11.17 -7.50 12.08
CA HIS A 59 11.57 -7.75 13.47
C HIS A 59 11.13 -9.12 14.04
N ALA A 60 11.30 -10.18 13.25
CA ALA A 60 10.87 -11.55 13.54
C ALA A 60 9.35 -11.78 13.63
N GLN A 61 8.52 -10.79 13.31
CA GLN A 61 7.08 -10.92 13.16
C GLN A 61 6.73 -11.29 11.72
N GLY A 62 5.84 -12.27 11.55
CA GLY A 62 5.31 -12.65 10.25
C GLY A 62 4.19 -11.70 9.83
N LEU A 63 4.49 -10.83 8.87
CA LEU A 63 3.55 -9.93 8.22
C LEU A 63 3.44 -10.29 6.73
N TRP A 64 2.52 -9.62 6.05
CA TRP A 64 2.30 -9.74 4.62
C TRP A 64 2.29 -8.36 4.01
N LEU A 65 3.00 -8.24 2.89
CA LEU A 65 2.88 -7.11 1.99
C LEU A 65 1.73 -7.40 1.03
N TRP A 66 0.65 -6.65 1.19
CA TRP A 66 -0.50 -6.64 0.32
C TRP A 66 -0.25 -5.65 -0.80
N VAL A 67 -0.44 -6.10 -2.04
CA VAL A 67 -0.34 -5.27 -3.23
C VAL A 67 -1.71 -5.25 -3.89
N CYS A 68 -2.28 -4.06 -4.07
CA CYS A 68 -3.53 -3.86 -4.80
C CYS A 68 -3.27 -2.88 -5.93
N THR A 69 -3.44 -3.31 -7.17
CA THR A 69 -3.08 -2.50 -8.35
C THR A 69 -4.22 -2.46 -9.36
N CYS A 70 -4.41 -1.29 -9.96
CA CYS A 70 -5.32 -1.04 -11.08
C CYS A 70 -4.58 -0.24 -12.17
N SER A 71 -5.29 0.21 -13.19
CA SER A 71 -4.68 0.93 -14.33
C SER A 71 -4.04 2.27 -13.95
N THR A 72 -4.48 2.90 -12.85
CA THR A 72 -4.07 4.27 -12.47
C THR A 72 -3.33 4.34 -11.15
N ALA A 73 -3.43 3.33 -10.29
CA ALA A 73 -2.88 3.37 -8.94
C ALA A 73 -2.39 2.00 -8.45
N THR A 74 -1.42 2.01 -7.54
CA THR A 74 -1.00 0.82 -6.79
C THR A 74 -0.88 1.18 -5.32
N LEU A 75 -1.56 0.41 -4.48
CA LEU A 75 -1.56 0.52 -3.04
C LEU A 75 -0.78 -0.63 -2.41
N PHE A 76 0.12 -0.29 -1.51
CA PHE A 76 0.88 -1.23 -0.70
C PHE A 76 0.45 -1.13 0.75
N VAL A 77 0.12 -2.26 1.38
CA VAL A 77 -0.22 -2.31 2.81
C VAL A 77 0.58 -3.42 3.48
N VAL A 78 1.25 -3.09 4.58
CA VAL A 78 1.90 -4.09 5.43
C VAL A 78 0.94 -4.42 6.57
N GLY A 79 0.58 -5.70 6.70
CA GLY A 79 -0.39 -6.12 7.70
C GLY A 79 -0.42 -7.62 7.92
N ARG A 80 -1.36 -8.08 8.75
CA ARG A 80 -1.61 -9.51 8.97
C ARG A 80 -2.20 -10.13 7.70
N ARG A 81 -2.02 -11.43 7.49
CA ARG A 81 -2.69 -12.19 6.41
C ARG A 81 -4.17 -12.47 6.69
N ALA A 82 -4.97 -11.42 6.88
CA ALA A 82 -6.35 -11.53 7.33
C ALA A 82 -7.34 -10.81 6.43
N ARG A 83 -8.59 -11.29 6.41
CA ARG A 83 -9.73 -10.66 5.75
C ARG A 83 -9.93 -9.19 6.16
N ALA A 84 -9.64 -8.84 7.41
CA ALA A 84 -9.75 -7.47 7.90
C ALA A 84 -8.92 -6.46 7.08
N VAL A 85 -7.75 -6.86 6.56
CA VAL A 85 -6.93 -5.98 5.70
C VAL A 85 -7.61 -5.76 4.35
N VAL A 86 -8.22 -6.80 3.79
CA VAL A 86 -9.00 -6.71 2.54
C VAL A 86 -10.18 -5.75 2.72
N GLU A 87 -10.92 -5.87 3.81
CA GLU A 87 -12.07 -4.99 4.12
C GLU A 87 -11.64 -3.54 4.35
N GLN A 88 -10.48 -3.31 4.99
CA GLN A 88 -9.93 -1.97 5.14
C GLN A 88 -9.55 -1.35 3.78
N VAL A 89 -8.92 -2.11 2.91
CA VAL A 89 -8.47 -1.63 1.59
C VAL A 89 -9.64 -1.40 0.65
N LEU A 90 -10.50 -2.41 0.47
CA LEU A 90 -11.59 -2.38 -0.50
C LEU A 90 -12.87 -1.69 0.02
N GLY A 91 -12.96 -1.48 1.32
CA GLY A 91 -14.20 -1.04 1.96
C GLY A 91 -15.21 -2.17 2.12
N GLU A 92 -16.38 -1.83 2.68
CA GLU A 92 -17.44 -2.81 2.97
C GLU A 92 -18.12 -3.37 1.71
N HIS A 93 -18.13 -2.61 0.61
CA HIS A 93 -18.90 -2.92 -0.60
C HIS A 93 -18.03 -2.74 -1.85
N PHE A 94 -17.19 -3.73 -2.16
CA PHE A 94 -16.47 -3.77 -3.44
C PHE A 94 -17.31 -4.48 -4.50
N ALA A 95 -17.86 -3.71 -5.44
CA ALA A 95 -18.81 -4.17 -6.45
C ALA A 95 -18.19 -4.44 -7.83
N HIS A 96 -16.85 -4.45 -7.92
CA HIS A 96 -16.09 -4.61 -9.14
C HIS A 96 -15.32 -5.94 -9.18
N TRP A 97 -14.57 -6.20 -10.25
CA TRP A 97 -13.85 -7.45 -10.42
C TRP A 97 -12.54 -7.47 -9.65
N LEU A 98 -12.32 -8.51 -8.84
CA LEU A 98 -11.04 -8.77 -8.19
C LEU A 98 -10.33 -9.97 -8.83
N MET A 99 -9.14 -9.75 -9.38
CA MET A 99 -8.20 -10.81 -9.78
C MET A 99 -7.23 -11.10 -8.63
N SER A 100 -7.13 -12.37 -8.22
CA SER A 100 -6.21 -12.82 -7.16
C SER A 100 -5.80 -14.29 -7.34
N ASP A 101 -4.89 -14.78 -6.51
CA ASP A 101 -4.52 -16.21 -6.42
C ASP A 101 -5.62 -17.11 -5.82
N GLY A 102 -6.75 -16.52 -5.39
CA GLY A 102 -7.88 -17.25 -4.81
C GLY A 102 -7.76 -17.53 -3.30
N TYR A 103 -6.89 -16.81 -2.59
CA TYR A 103 -6.79 -16.88 -1.13
C TYR A 103 -8.16 -16.74 -0.43
N ALA A 104 -8.31 -17.44 0.70
CA ALA A 104 -9.59 -17.55 1.41
C ALA A 104 -10.14 -16.20 1.89
N ALA A 105 -9.27 -15.22 2.15
CA ALA A 105 -9.69 -13.88 2.56
C ALA A 105 -10.61 -13.21 1.55
N TYR A 106 -10.45 -13.47 0.25
CA TYR A 106 -11.27 -12.88 -0.80
C TYR A 106 -12.63 -13.58 -1.00
N ARG A 107 -12.86 -14.75 -0.39
CA ARG A 107 -14.02 -15.62 -0.71
C ARG A 107 -15.40 -15.05 -0.40
N HIS A 108 -15.47 -13.92 0.30
CA HIS A 108 -16.71 -13.21 0.57
C HIS A 108 -17.12 -12.25 -0.55
N LEU A 109 -16.21 -11.90 -1.48
CA LEU A 109 -16.47 -10.98 -2.60
C LEU A 109 -17.11 -11.72 -3.77
N GLU A 110 -18.22 -11.25 -4.33
CA GLU A 110 -18.94 -12.02 -5.34
C GLU A 110 -18.19 -12.11 -6.68
N GLN A 111 -17.62 -11.00 -7.14
CA GLN A 111 -16.99 -10.86 -8.46
C GLN A 111 -15.48 -11.12 -8.38
N ARG A 112 -15.07 -12.37 -8.60
CA ARG A 112 -13.66 -12.76 -8.53
C ARG A 112 -13.20 -13.51 -9.76
N LEU A 113 -12.06 -13.07 -10.27
CA LEU A 113 -11.23 -13.77 -11.23
C LEU A 113 -10.08 -14.44 -10.46
N ARG A 114 -9.61 -15.58 -10.96
CA ARG A 114 -8.47 -16.29 -10.39
C ARG A 114 -7.46 -16.60 -11.48
N CYS A 115 -6.19 -16.53 -11.13
CA CYS A 115 -5.15 -17.15 -11.94
C CYS A 115 -5.44 -18.67 -12.04
N LEU A 116 -5.34 -19.20 -13.26
CA LEU A 116 -5.53 -20.63 -13.56
C LEU A 116 -4.35 -21.48 -13.04
#